data_AF-A0A7L6AWY8-F1
#
_entry.id   AF-A0A7L6AWY8-F1
#
_cell.length_a   1.000
_cell.length_b   1.000
_cell.length_c   1.000
_cell.angle_alpha   90.00
_cell.angle_beta   90.00
_cell.angle_gamma   90.00
#
_symmetry.space_group_name_H-M   'P 1'
#
loop_
_entity.id
_entity.type
_entity.pdbx_description
1 polymer ?
#
loop_
_entity_poly.entity_id
_entity_poly.type
_entity_poly.pdbx_seq_one_letter_code
_entity_poly.pdbx_strand_id
1 'polypeptide(L)' 'MIDNDFSYWKALGNRYWPAFYLIDKQGRLRARYVGETHAGDKRAKAVEAKVSQLLGRRINRRPA' A
#
# COMPACT_ATOMS: atom_id res chain seq x y z
N MET A 1 -12.51 -13.86 7.01
CA MET A 1 -12.91 -13.03 8.17
C MET A 1 -13.32 -11.67 7.63
N ILE A 2 -14.44 -11.11 8.10
CA ILE A 2 -14.93 -9.78 7.72
C ILE A 2 -14.96 -8.92 9.00
N ASP A 3 -14.50 -7.66 8.91
CA ASP A 3 -14.38 -6.70 10.04
C ASP A 3 -15.72 -6.02 10.39
N ASN A 4 -16.77 -6.80 10.64
CA ASN A 4 -18.14 -6.26 10.86
C ASN A 4 -18.26 -5.42 12.15
N ASP A 5 -17.39 -5.64 13.12
CA ASP A 5 -17.35 -4.91 14.41
C ASP A 5 -16.37 -3.71 14.39
N PHE A 6 -15.74 -3.46 13.23
CA PHE A 6 -14.75 -2.40 13.02
C PHE A 6 -13.51 -2.53 13.92
N SER A 7 -13.18 -3.74 14.39
CA SER A 7 -12.03 -3.98 15.24
C SER A 7 -10.71 -3.62 14.55
N TYR A 8 -10.52 -4.05 13.29
CA TYR A 8 -9.32 -3.68 12.51
C TYR A 8 -9.35 -2.22 12.08
N TRP A 9 -10.51 -1.71 11.67
CA TRP A 9 -10.69 -0.30 11.33
C TRP A 9 -10.22 0.64 12.45
N LYS A 10 -10.64 0.36 13.68
CA LYS A 10 -10.25 1.13 14.87
C LYS A 10 -8.79 0.93 15.23
N ALA A 11 -8.30 -0.31 15.21
CA ALA A 11 -6.91 -0.63 15.54
C ALA A 11 -5.91 0.07 14.60
N LEU A 12 -6.27 0.22 13.32
CA LEU A 12 -5.48 0.96 12.33
C LEU A 12 -5.64 2.49 12.42
N GLY A 13 -6.54 2.99 13.28
CA GLY A 13 -6.92 4.39 13.32
C GLY A 13 -7.45 4.88 11.96
N ASN A 14 -8.12 4.00 11.20
CA ASN A 14 -8.62 4.36 9.90
C ASN A 14 -9.81 5.33 10.03
N ARG A 15 -9.90 6.32 9.14
CA ARG A 15 -10.94 7.36 9.18
C ARG A 15 -11.58 7.62 7.82
N TYR A 16 -11.11 6.94 6.78
CA TYR A 16 -11.43 7.26 5.40
C TYR A 16 -11.63 6.00 4.58
N TRP A 17 -12.49 6.13 3.57
CA TRP A 17 -12.69 5.11 2.54
C TRP A 17 -12.50 5.74 1.16
N PRO A 18 -11.78 5.07 0.23
CA PRO A 18 -10.92 3.91 0.48
C PRO A 18 -9.63 4.30 1.22
N ALA A 19 -8.99 3.31 1.86
CA ALA A 19 -7.68 3.45 2.47
C ALA A 19 -6.84 2.17 2.25
N PHE A 20 -5.56 2.34 1.93
CA PHE A 20 -4.63 1.26 1.61
C PHE A 20 -3.44 1.30 2.57
N TYR A 21 -3.08 0.15 3.12
CA TYR A 21 -1.96 -0.02 4.05
C TYR A 21 -0.97 -1.02 3.45
N LEU A 22 0.27 -0.58 3.26
CA LEU A 22 1.32 -1.42 2.70
C LEU A 22 2.19 -1.97 3.82
N ILE A 23 2.21 -3.29 3.97
CA ILE A 23 2.95 -4.03 4.99
C ILE A 23 4.04 -4.86 4.31
N ASP A 24 5.25 -4.89 4.89
CA ASP A 24 6.36 -5.67 4.33
C ASP A 24 6.40 -7.12 4.85
N LYS A 25 7.37 -7.91 4.36
CA LYS A 25 7.57 -9.32 4.73
C LYS A 25 7.95 -9.54 6.21
N GLN A 26 8.28 -8.47 6.94
CA GLN A 26 8.53 -8.51 8.38
C GLN A 26 7.32 -8.05 9.20
N GLY A 27 6.17 -7.82 8.56
CA GLY A 27 4.96 -7.36 9.22
C GLY A 27 4.98 -5.87 9.60
N ARG A 28 5.90 -5.07 9.04
CA ARG A 28 6.00 -3.63 9.35
C ARG A 28 5.19 -2.79 8.37
N LEU A 29 4.43 -1.83 8.90
CA LEU A 29 3.74 -0.81 8.07
C LEU A 29 4.78 0.09 7.39
N ARG A 30 4.72 0.19 6.06
CA ARG A 30 5.67 0.96 5.23
C ARG A 30 5.05 2.16 4.55
N ALA A 31 3.74 2.16 4.33
CA ALA A 31 3.02 3.30 3.78
C ALA A 31 1.51 3.18 4.07
N ARG A 32 0.85 4.34 4.09
CA ARG A 32 -0.61 4.48 4.15
C ARG A 32 -1.05 5.44 3.05
N TYR A 33 -2.05 5.06 2.26
CA TYR A 33 -2.63 5.87 1.20
C TYR A 33 -4.12 6.02 1.46
N VAL A 34 -4.63 7.25 1.37
CA VAL A 34 -6.03 7.58 1.68
C VAL A 34 -6.67 8.22 0.46
N GLY A 35 -7.92 7.85 0.21
CA GLY A 35 -8.71 8.34 -0.90
C GLY A 35 -8.55 7.47 -2.15
N GLU A 36 -9.41 7.76 -3.12
CA GLU A 36 -9.50 6.97 -4.34
C GLU A 36 -8.20 6.96 -5.15
N THR A 37 -7.99 5.83 -5.82
CA THR A 37 -6.88 5.63 -6.76
C THR A 37 -7.39 4.78 -7.92
N HIS A 38 -6.99 5.15 -9.13
CA HIS A 38 -7.27 4.38 -10.34
C HIS A 38 -5.96 3.95 -11.00
N ALA A 39 -6.02 2.90 -11.83
CA ALA A 39 -4.85 2.43 -12.56
C ALA A 39 -4.25 3.56 -13.40
N GLY A 40 -2.93 3.75 -13.33
CA GLY A 40 -2.21 4.80 -14.05
C GLY A 40 -2.09 6.14 -13.31
N ASP A 41 -2.88 6.38 -12.25
CA ASP A 41 -2.78 7.58 -11.43
C ASP A 41 -1.43 7.68 -10.73
N LYS A 42 -1.04 8.91 -10.38
CA LYS A 42 0.19 9.18 -9.60
C LYS A 42 0.24 8.36 -8.30
N ARG A 43 -0.90 8.20 -7.62
CA ARG A 43 -1.00 7.42 -6.39
C ARG A 43 -0.80 5.92 -6.64
N ALA A 44 -1.46 5.35 -7.65
CA ALA A 44 -1.28 3.95 -8.03
C ALA A 44 0.18 3.64 -8.39
N LYS A 45 0.81 4.50 -9.20
CA LYS A 45 2.23 4.38 -9.54
C LYS A 45 3.15 4.42 -8.31
N ALA A 46 2.82 5.26 -7.33
CA ALA A 46 3.58 5.33 -6.07
C ALA A 46 3.42 4.05 -5.22
N VAL A 47 2.23 3.47 -5.18
CA VAL A 47 1.98 2.18 -4.51
C VAL A 47 2.78 1.07 -5.20
N GLU A 48 2.68 0.94 -6.53
CA GLU A 48 3.38 -0.06 -7.34
C GLU A 48 4.91 0.04 -7.20
N ALA A 49 5.45 1.25 -7.24
CA ALA A 49 6.87 1.50 -7.03
C ALA A 49 7.31 1.04 -5.63
N LYS A 50 6.49 1.31 -4.60
CA LYS A 50 6.79 0.90 -3.23
C LYS A 50 6.72 -0.61 -3.05
N VAL A 51 5.71 -1.26 -3.64
CA VAL A 51 5.62 -2.73 -3.68
C VAL A 51 6.85 -3.33 -4.35
N SER A 52 7.26 -2.81 -5.51
CA SER A 52 8.45 -3.28 -6.23
C SER A 52 9.73 -3.14 -5.39
N GLN A 53 9.87 -2.01 -4.67
CA GLN A 53 10.98 -1.80 -3.73
C GLN A 53 10.99 -2.85 -2.62
N LEU A 54 9.85 -3.13 -1.99
CA LEU A 54 9.76 -4.11 -0.88
C LEU A 54 10.00 -5.55 -1.31
N LEU A 55 9.65 -5.87 -2.56
CA LEU A 55 9.95 -7.17 -3.17
C LEU A 55 11.43 -7.33 -3.56
N GLY A 56 12.24 -6.28 -3.44
CA GLY A 56 13.63 -6.30 -3.91
C GLY A 56 13.74 -6.48 -5.42
N ARG A 57 12.65 -6.25 -6.18
CA ARG A 57 12.71 -6.19 -7.64
C ARG A 57 13.53 -4.95 -7.99
N ARG A 58 14.82 -5.15 -8.26
CA ARG A 58 15.59 -4.20 -9.05
C ARG A 58 14.83 -4.05 -10.36
N ILE A 59 14.27 -2.87 -10.63
CA ILE A 59 13.99 -2.48 -12.00
C ILE A 59 15.37 -2.50 -12.66
N ASN A 60 15.63 -3.58 -13.39
CA ASN A 60 16.90 -3.81 -14.05
C ASN A 60 17.00 -2.78 -15.18
N ARG A 61 17.41 -1.55 -14.84
CA ARG A 61 17.89 -0.58 -15.81
C ARG A 61 19.20 -1.16 -16.33
N ARG A 62 19.11 -1.99 -17.37
CA ARG A 62 20.27 -2.30 -18.19
C ARG A 62 20.77 -0.97 -18.75
N PRO A 63 22.03 -0.56 -18.51
CA PRO A 63 22.64 0.48 -19.31
C PRO A 63 22.88 -0.10 -20.72
N ALA A 64 22.49 0.65 -21.74
CA ALA A 64 23.12 0.61 -23.05
C ALA A 64 24.15 1.74 -23.08
#